data_AF-A0A916ESW9-F1
#
_entry.id   AF-A0A916ESW9-F1
#
_cell.length_a   1.000
_cell.length_b   1.000
_cell.length_c   1.000
_cell.angle_alpha   90.00
_cell.angle_beta   90.00
_cell.angle_gamma   90.00
#
_symmetry.space_group_name_H-M   'P 1'
#
loop_
_entity.id
_entity.type
_entity.pdbx_description
1 polymer ?
#
loop_
_entity_poly.entity_id
_entity_poly.type
_entity_poly.pdbx_seq_one_letter_code
_entity_poly.pdbx_strand_id
1 'polypeptide(L)'
;MGHKPIGSFRRWLSALPLFGPLFACRKEDYFGATREFVIIIAFATATFWLSALFLVILDSANKLTYADLLALTIKEGQLFIFATALLGPILVFASEDPPNARPFPARTWIILTLVLLGIVCSGCYAFMRGAGAINPATPIRLNDSFLASAAVACAVVAAAFRYLAILYNKYRMRPEEVKASEEDFIDQFRRRHDSQAPSNGQGS
;
A
#
# COMPACT_ATOMS: atom_id res chain seq x y z
N MET A 1 29.59 34.15 -2.29
CA MET A 1 28.38 33.44 -1.84
C MET A 1 28.65 31.94 -1.92
N GLY A 2 28.86 31.29 -0.77
CA GLY A 2 29.23 29.87 -0.71
C GLY A 2 28.01 28.96 -0.84
N HIS A 3 28.03 28.08 -1.85
CA HIS A 3 27.08 26.97 -1.96
C HIS A 3 27.26 26.03 -0.76
N LYS A 4 26.23 25.94 0.09
CA LYS A 4 26.20 25.03 1.24
C LYS A 4 26.22 23.56 0.78
N PRO A 5 26.81 22.64 1.56
CA PRO A 5 27.00 21.24 1.19
C PRO A 5 25.69 20.45 1.26
N ILE A 6 24.95 20.41 0.14
CA ILE A 6 23.76 19.55 -0.05
C ILE A 6 24.08 18.06 0.17
N GLY A 7 25.36 17.67 0.14
CA GLY A 7 25.80 16.29 0.34
C GLY A 7 25.59 15.72 1.75
N SER A 8 25.55 16.55 2.81
CA SER A 8 25.40 16.05 4.19
C SER A 8 23.99 15.51 4.46
N PHE A 9 22.96 16.26 4.07
CA PHE A 9 21.56 15.88 4.31
C PHE A 9 21.15 14.62 3.54
N ARG A 10 21.60 14.50 2.28
CA ARG A 10 21.34 13.29 1.48
C ARG A 10 21.95 12.03 2.09
N ARG A 11 23.17 12.12 2.63
CA ARG A 11 23.82 10.98 3.30
C ARG A 11 23.06 10.55 4.55
N TRP A 12 22.57 11.51 5.34
CA TRP A 12 21.76 11.23 6.53
C TRP A 12 20.41 10.60 6.17
N LEU A 13 19.70 11.14 5.18
CA LEU A 13 18.44 10.56 4.69
C LEU A 13 18.61 9.17 4.08
N SER A 14 19.70 8.93 3.35
CA SER A 14 19.98 7.59 2.81
C SER A 14 20.29 6.56 3.89
N ALA A 15 20.67 6.98 5.10
CA ALA A 15 20.89 6.08 6.23
C ALA A 15 19.58 5.60 6.87
N LEU A 16 18.45 6.27 6.62
CA LEU A 16 17.15 5.81 7.09
C LEU A 16 16.68 4.62 6.24
N PRO A 17 16.31 3.50 6.87
CA PRO A 17 16.07 2.25 6.14
C PRO A 17 14.82 2.32 5.25
N LEU A 18 13.88 3.24 5.53
CA LEU A 18 12.73 3.52 4.68
C LEU A 18 13.11 4.42 3.48
N PHE A 19 13.89 5.48 3.70
CA PHE A 19 14.13 6.48 2.66
C PHE A 19 15.29 6.13 1.72
N GLY A 20 16.26 5.33 2.17
CA GLY A 20 17.40 4.90 1.35
C GLY A 20 17.01 4.31 -0.01
N PRO A 21 16.12 3.30 -0.06
CA PRO A 21 15.69 2.68 -1.32
C PRO A 21 14.95 3.64 -2.27
N LEU A 22 14.29 4.69 -1.76
CA LEU A 22 13.58 5.66 -2.62
C LEU A 22 14.54 6.38 -3.57
N PHE A 23 15.77 6.66 -3.12
CA PHE A 23 16.79 7.28 -3.96
C PHE A 23 17.42 6.31 -4.98
N ALA A 24 17.20 4.99 -4.83
CA ALA A 24 17.68 3.97 -5.76
C ALA A 24 16.64 3.57 -6.83
N CYS A 25 15.40 4.03 -6.68
CA CYS A 25 14.33 3.82 -7.66
C CYS A 25 14.57 4.66 -8.92
N ARG A 26 14.35 4.06 -10.11
CA ARG A 26 14.41 4.79 -11.38
C ARG A 26 13.08 5.49 -11.64
N LYS A 27 13.04 6.45 -12.58
CA LYS A 27 11.81 7.22 -12.89
C LYS A 27 10.68 6.32 -13.39
N GLU A 28 11.03 5.24 -14.09
CA GLU A 28 10.11 4.24 -14.60
C GLU A 28 9.39 3.50 -13.46
N ASP A 29 10.10 3.24 -12.35
CA ASP A 29 9.54 2.63 -11.14
C ASP A 29 8.46 3.54 -10.54
N TYR A 30 8.73 4.84 -10.44
CA TYR A 30 7.77 5.85 -9.94
C TYR A 30 6.53 5.95 -10.83
N PHE A 31 6.71 6.09 -12.15
CA PHE A 31 5.58 6.21 -13.07
C PHE A 31 4.71 4.95 -13.08
N GLY A 32 5.35 3.78 -13.10
CA GLY A 32 4.67 2.50 -12.98
C GLY A 32 3.90 2.40 -11.68
N ALA A 33 4.51 2.78 -10.55
CA ALA A 33 3.87 2.74 -9.24
C ALA A 33 2.68 3.70 -9.16
N THR A 34 2.81 4.91 -9.69
CA THR A 34 1.72 5.90 -9.74
C THR A 34 0.55 5.40 -10.57
N ARG A 35 0.79 4.82 -11.75
CA ARG A 35 -0.28 4.25 -12.57
C ARG A 35 -1.03 3.14 -11.84
N GLU A 36 -0.32 2.20 -11.24
CA GLU A 36 -0.91 1.09 -10.48
C GLU A 36 -1.66 1.60 -9.25
N PHE A 37 -1.09 2.55 -8.52
CA PHE A 37 -1.71 3.18 -7.36
C PHE A 37 -3.01 3.90 -7.72
N VAL A 38 -3.04 4.68 -8.80
CA VAL A 38 -4.24 5.38 -9.26
C VAL A 38 -5.35 4.39 -9.62
N ILE A 39 -5.02 3.29 -10.32
CA ILE A 39 -5.98 2.23 -10.63
C ILE A 39 -6.53 1.62 -9.34
N ILE A 40 -5.67 1.27 -8.39
CA ILE A 40 -6.08 0.70 -7.10
C ILE A 40 -6.99 1.67 -6.34
N ILE A 41 -6.64 2.94 -6.22
CA ILE A 41 -7.46 3.94 -5.53
C ILE A 41 -8.77 4.18 -6.27
N ALA A 42 -8.79 4.21 -7.59
CA ALA A 42 -10.02 4.35 -8.37
C ALA A 42 -10.98 3.19 -8.10
N PHE A 43 -10.49 1.94 -8.13
CA PHE A 43 -11.30 0.76 -7.80
C PHE A 43 -11.71 0.72 -6.33
N ALA A 44 -10.80 1.04 -5.41
CA ALA A 44 -11.09 1.01 -3.98
C ALA A 44 -12.08 2.11 -3.58
N THR A 45 -12.11 3.24 -4.30
CA THR A 45 -13.09 4.31 -4.08
C THR A 45 -14.38 4.15 -4.88
N ALA A 46 -14.43 3.27 -5.88
CA ALA A 46 -15.64 2.97 -6.66
C ALA A 46 -16.81 2.55 -5.77
N THR A 47 -16.55 1.82 -4.68
CA THR A 47 -17.56 1.44 -3.70
C THR A 47 -18.18 2.65 -3.01
N PHE A 48 -17.38 3.67 -2.66
CA PHE A 48 -17.90 4.93 -2.11
C PHE A 48 -18.78 5.68 -3.08
N TRP A 49 -18.34 5.79 -4.34
CA TRP A 49 -19.12 6.44 -5.39
C TRP A 49 -20.44 5.72 -5.62
N LEU A 50 -20.43 4.39 -5.60
CA LEU A 50 -21.61 3.58 -5.75
C LEU A 50 -22.57 3.75 -4.55
N SER A 51 -22.06 3.72 -3.33
CA SER A 51 -22.85 3.98 -2.12
C SER A 51 -23.49 5.37 -2.13
N ALA A 52 -22.73 6.40 -2.51
CA ALA A 52 -23.26 7.76 -2.65
C ALA A 52 -24.37 7.83 -3.71
N LEU A 53 -24.18 7.17 -4.86
CA LEU A 53 -25.20 7.09 -5.91
C LEU A 53 -26.48 6.41 -5.42
N PHE A 54 -26.38 5.29 -4.69
CA PHE A 54 -27.54 4.62 -4.10
C PHE A 54 -28.28 5.51 -3.11
N LEU A 55 -27.58 6.26 -2.27
CA LEU A 55 -28.20 7.21 -1.34
C LEU A 55 -28.97 8.30 -2.08
N VAL A 56 -28.41 8.87 -3.15
CA VAL A 56 -29.12 9.89 -3.96
C VAL A 56 -30.39 9.32 -4.62
N ILE A 57 -30.33 8.09 -5.11
CA ILE A 57 -31.48 7.47 -5.78
C ILE A 57 -32.59 7.13 -4.77
N LEU A 58 -32.22 6.61 -3.59
CA LEU A 58 -33.16 6.17 -2.57
C LEU A 58 -33.73 7.34 -1.77
N ASP A 59 -32.95 8.39 -1.54
CA ASP A 59 -33.35 9.57 -0.77
C ASP A 59 -33.71 10.74 -1.70
N SER A 60 -34.75 10.54 -2.51
CA SER A 60 -35.23 11.53 -3.49
C SER A 60 -35.83 12.79 -2.84
N ALA A 61 -35.96 12.83 -1.51
CA ALA A 61 -36.46 13.97 -0.76
C ALA A 61 -35.35 14.96 -0.34
N ASN A 62 -34.12 14.49 -0.14
CA ASN A 62 -33.01 15.33 0.34
C ASN A 62 -32.12 15.81 -0.82
N LYS A 63 -32.05 17.13 -1.01
CA LYS A 63 -31.12 17.80 -1.95
C LYS A 63 -29.70 17.85 -1.37
N LEU A 64 -29.14 16.70 -0.99
CA LEU A 64 -27.75 16.62 -0.53
C LEU A 64 -26.81 16.81 -1.71
N THR A 65 -25.79 17.66 -1.54
CA THR A 65 -24.73 17.79 -2.54
C THR A 65 -23.78 16.58 -2.45
N TYR A 66 -23.03 16.30 -3.53
CA TYR A 66 -22.01 15.23 -3.50
C TYR A 66 -20.97 15.42 -2.38
N ALA A 67 -20.67 16.68 -2.02
CA ALA A 67 -19.77 17.00 -0.92
C ALA A 67 -20.37 16.60 0.43
N ASP A 68 -21.68 16.76 0.62
CA ASP A 68 -22.37 16.37 1.84
C ASP A 68 -22.39 14.85 2.02
N LEU A 69 -22.57 14.11 0.93
CA LEU A 69 -22.51 12.64 0.95
C LEU A 69 -21.11 12.15 1.31
N LEU A 70 -20.07 12.77 0.75
CA LEU A 70 -18.69 12.43 1.09
C LEU A 70 -18.40 12.78 2.56
N ALA A 71 -18.86 13.93 3.04
CA ALA A 71 -18.75 14.31 4.45
C ALA A 71 -19.50 13.33 5.37
N LEU A 72 -20.67 12.84 4.96
CA LEU A 72 -21.44 11.84 5.69
C LEU A 72 -20.68 10.51 5.78
N THR A 73 -20.11 10.03 4.67
CA THR A 73 -19.24 8.85 4.63
C THR A 73 -18.06 8.95 5.60
N ILE A 74 -17.42 10.12 5.68
CA ILE A 74 -16.33 10.37 6.64
C ILE A 74 -16.87 10.33 8.07
N LYS A 75 -18.00 10.99 8.34
CA LYS A 75 -18.65 11.03 9.66
C LYS A 75 -19.13 9.67 10.13
N GLU A 76 -19.47 8.76 9.22
CA GLU A 76 -19.82 7.37 9.55
C GLU A 76 -18.61 6.47 9.84
N GLY A 77 -17.38 7.01 9.72
CA GLY A 77 -16.15 6.29 9.99
C GLY A 77 -15.76 5.30 8.88
N GLN A 78 -16.42 5.34 7.72
CA GLN A 78 -16.11 4.44 6.61
C GLN A 78 -14.67 4.64 6.09
N LEU A 79 -14.12 5.85 6.27
CA LEU A 79 -12.75 6.17 5.89
C LEU A 79 -11.71 5.41 6.76
N PHE A 80 -12.02 5.07 8.02
CA PHE A 80 -11.16 4.20 8.83
C PHE A 80 -11.14 2.77 8.30
N ILE A 81 -12.29 2.24 7.87
CA ILE A 81 -12.38 0.91 7.24
C ILE A 81 -11.54 0.89 5.97
N PHE A 82 -11.65 1.92 5.14
CA PHE A 82 -10.86 2.07 3.93
C PHE A 82 -9.36 2.13 4.21
N ALA A 83 -8.94 2.92 5.20
CA ALA A 83 -7.55 2.99 5.62
C ALA A 83 -7.03 1.60 6.02
N THR A 84 -7.78 0.84 6.83
CA THR A 84 -7.41 -0.53 7.24
C THR A 84 -7.36 -1.49 6.05
N ALA A 85 -8.32 -1.42 5.12
CA ALA A 85 -8.35 -2.27 3.93
C ALA A 85 -7.12 -2.07 3.01
N LEU A 86 -6.60 -0.84 2.93
CA LEU A 86 -5.36 -0.55 2.19
C LEU A 86 -4.11 -1.19 2.83
N LEU A 87 -4.12 -1.48 4.13
CA LEU A 87 -2.96 -2.05 4.84
C LEU A 87 -2.76 -3.53 4.52
N GLY A 88 -3.85 -4.29 4.32
CA GLY A 88 -3.83 -5.74 4.12
C GLY A 88 -2.82 -6.19 3.04
N PRO A 89 -2.94 -5.72 1.79
CA PRO A 89 -2.00 -6.14 0.76
C PRO A 89 -0.59 -5.56 0.92
N ILE A 90 -0.38 -4.56 1.79
CA ILE A 90 0.98 -4.13 2.17
C ILE A 90 1.62 -5.16 3.11
N LEU A 91 0.86 -5.70 4.07
CA LEU A 91 1.34 -6.74 4.98
C LEU A 91 1.77 -8.00 4.21
N VAL A 92 1.03 -8.39 3.17
CA VAL A 92 1.41 -9.51 2.30
C VAL A 92 2.75 -9.23 1.62
N PHE A 93 2.91 -8.08 0.96
CA PHE A 93 4.16 -7.69 0.30
C PHE A 93 5.35 -7.55 1.26
N ALA A 94 5.08 -7.15 2.50
CA ALA A 94 6.11 -7.03 3.51
C ALA A 94 6.49 -8.38 4.12
N SER A 95 5.59 -9.36 4.16
CA SER A 95 5.82 -10.66 4.82
C SER A 95 6.52 -11.66 3.91
N GLU A 96 6.23 -11.62 2.61
CA GLU A 96 6.78 -12.57 1.65
C GLU A 96 7.87 -11.90 0.80
N ASP A 97 9.05 -12.52 0.78
CA ASP A 97 10.10 -12.15 -0.17
C ASP A 97 10.09 -13.18 -1.31
N PRO A 98 9.73 -12.79 -2.54
CA PRO A 98 9.82 -13.71 -3.67
C PRO A 98 11.27 -14.19 -3.86
N PRO A 99 11.46 -15.42 -4.37
CA PRO A 99 12.80 -15.92 -4.67
C PRO A 99 13.49 -14.98 -5.64
N ASN A 100 14.78 -14.70 -5.41
CA ASN A 100 15.63 -13.78 -6.18
C ASN A 100 15.27 -12.28 -6.06
N ALA A 101 14.27 -11.90 -5.26
CA ALA A 101 13.99 -10.49 -5.00
C ALA A 101 14.86 -9.95 -3.86
N ARG A 102 15.23 -8.66 -3.96
CA ARG A 102 15.89 -7.95 -2.84
C ARG A 102 14.96 -7.95 -1.61
N PRO A 103 15.49 -7.97 -0.37
CA PRO A 103 14.64 -7.94 0.83
C PRO A 103 13.86 -6.64 0.94
N PHE A 104 12.66 -6.69 1.52
CA PHE A 104 11.85 -5.49 1.74
C PHE A 104 12.50 -4.56 2.77
N PRO A 105 12.61 -3.24 2.49
CA PRO A 105 13.31 -2.33 3.39
C PRO A 105 12.55 -2.14 4.71
N ALA A 106 13.28 -2.17 5.83
CA ALA A 106 12.71 -1.95 7.17
C ALA A 106 11.46 -2.81 7.48
N ARG A 107 11.37 -4.04 6.95
CA ARG A 107 10.23 -4.96 7.07
C ARG A 107 9.55 -4.93 8.44
N THR A 108 10.29 -5.22 9.50
CA THR A 108 9.76 -5.31 10.87
C THR A 108 9.10 -4.00 11.33
N TRP A 109 9.74 -2.86 11.04
CA TRP A 109 9.21 -1.55 11.41
C TRP A 109 7.95 -1.17 10.63
N ILE A 110 7.90 -1.51 9.34
CA ILE A 110 6.73 -1.26 8.51
C ILE A 110 5.57 -2.14 8.99
N ILE A 111 5.79 -3.44 9.19
CA ILE A 111 4.75 -4.34 9.71
C ILE A 111 4.23 -3.84 11.05
N LEU A 112 5.12 -3.48 11.99
CA LEU A 112 4.73 -2.94 13.29
C LEU A 112 3.89 -1.66 13.15
N THR A 113 4.32 -0.73 12.28
CA THR A 113 3.61 0.54 12.03
C THR A 113 2.23 0.30 11.43
N LEU A 114 2.11 -0.64 10.47
CA LEU A 114 0.84 -1.00 9.85
C LEU A 114 -0.12 -1.64 10.86
N VAL A 115 0.39 -2.52 11.73
CA VAL A 115 -0.42 -3.12 12.80
C VAL A 115 -0.91 -2.06 13.77
N LEU A 116 -0.04 -1.16 14.23
CA LEU A 116 -0.42 -0.05 15.12
C LEU A 116 -1.45 0.87 14.46
N LEU A 117 -1.25 1.23 13.18
CA LEU A 117 -2.20 2.02 12.42
C LEU A 117 -3.55 1.31 12.29
N GLY A 118 -3.56 0.01 12.02
CA GLY A 118 -4.76 -0.82 11.98
C GLY A 118 -5.51 -0.87 13.31
N ILE A 119 -4.80 -0.99 14.44
CA ILE A 119 -5.38 -0.92 15.79
C ILE A 119 -6.03 0.45 16.03
N VAL A 120 -5.34 1.54 15.68
CA VAL A 120 -5.88 2.91 15.83
C VAL A 120 -7.14 3.09 14.98
N CYS A 121 -7.10 2.75 13.69
CA CYS A 121 -8.24 2.85 12.79
C CYS A 121 -9.44 2.02 13.29
N SER A 122 -9.19 0.76 13.69
CA SER A 122 -10.24 -0.15 14.16
C SER A 122 -10.81 0.28 15.50
N GLY A 123 -9.96 0.76 16.41
CA GLY A 123 -10.36 1.31 17.71
C GLY A 123 -11.21 2.57 17.56
N CYS A 124 -10.81 3.51 16.69
CA CYS A 124 -11.60 4.71 16.39
C CYS A 124 -12.95 4.34 15.76
N TYR A 125 -12.97 3.43 14.80
CA TYR A 125 -14.21 2.96 14.17
C TYR A 125 -15.14 2.26 15.18
N ALA A 126 -14.60 1.35 15.99
CA ALA A 126 -15.35 0.65 17.03
C ALA A 126 -15.89 1.63 18.08
N PHE A 127 -15.12 2.65 18.46
CA PHE A 127 -15.57 3.69 19.37
C PHE A 127 -16.73 4.50 18.76
N MET A 128 -16.61 4.92 17.50
CA MET A 128 -17.68 5.66 16.80
C MET A 128 -18.99 4.89 16.74
N ARG A 129 -18.94 3.58 16.47
CA ARG A 129 -20.13 2.72 16.41
C ARG A 129 -20.63 2.30 17.80
N GLY A 130 -19.72 2.00 18.72
CA GLY A 130 -20.01 1.45 20.05
C GLY A 130 -20.49 2.51 21.06
N ALA A 131 -19.99 3.75 20.98
CA ALA A 131 -20.38 4.81 21.91
C ALA A 131 -21.89 5.14 21.85
N GLY A 132 -22.52 4.96 20.68
CA GLY A 132 -23.98 5.11 20.52
C GLY A 132 -24.80 3.92 21.02
N ALA A 133 -24.19 2.73 21.14
CA ALA A 133 -24.89 1.50 21.51
C ALA A 133 -24.89 1.23 23.02
N ILE A 134 -23.84 1.67 23.74
CA ILE A 134 -23.63 1.29 25.16
C ILE A 134 -24.48 2.14 26.12
N ASN A 135 -24.72 3.43 25.84
CA ASN A 135 -25.56 4.27 26.68
C ASN A 135 -26.29 5.33 25.84
N PRO A 136 -27.56 5.09 25.45
CA PRO A 136 -28.33 6.07 24.67
C PRO A 136 -28.60 7.37 25.44
N ALA A 137 -28.54 7.34 26.78
CA ALA A 137 -28.81 8.49 27.65
C ALA A 137 -27.62 9.46 27.80
N THR A 138 -26.38 9.00 27.61
CA THR A 138 -25.16 9.83 27.71
C THR A 138 -24.16 9.38 26.65
N PRO A 139 -24.36 9.75 25.37
CA PRO A 139 -23.41 9.39 24.35
C PRO A 139 -22.10 10.10 24.66
N ILE A 140 -21.05 9.34 24.99
CA ILE A 140 -19.69 9.86 25.06
C ILE A 140 -19.32 10.27 23.65
N ARG A 141 -19.60 11.54 23.30
CA ARG A 141 -19.31 12.10 21.99
C ARG A 141 -17.90 12.63 22.00
N LEU A 142 -16.99 11.89 21.39
CA LEU A 142 -15.76 12.50 20.91
C LEU A 142 -16.13 13.60 19.92
N ASN A 143 -15.30 14.64 19.84
CA ASN A 143 -15.52 15.72 18.90
C ASN A 143 -15.53 15.16 17.47
N ASP A 144 -16.67 15.26 16.78
CA ASP A 144 -16.84 14.76 15.42
C ASP A 144 -15.79 15.32 14.46
N SER A 145 -15.38 16.57 14.65
CA SER A 145 -14.31 17.21 13.87
C SER A 145 -12.95 16.55 14.10
N PHE A 146 -12.66 16.14 15.34
CA PHE A 146 -11.44 15.42 15.66
C PHE A 146 -11.43 14.04 14.97
N LEU A 147 -12.51 13.28 15.10
CA LEU A 147 -12.64 11.95 14.48
C LEU A 147 -12.54 12.02 12.96
N ALA A 148 -13.20 12.99 12.33
CA ALA A 148 -13.11 13.22 10.89
C ALA A 148 -11.66 13.55 10.46
N SER A 149 -10.98 14.45 11.19
CA SER A 149 -9.58 14.79 10.90
C SER A 149 -8.63 13.60 11.09
N ALA A 150 -8.85 12.79 12.12
CA ALA A 150 -8.09 11.57 12.37
C ALA A 150 -8.33 10.53 11.28
N ALA A 151 -9.57 10.35 10.81
CA ALA A 151 -9.88 9.45 9.71
C ALA A 151 -9.16 9.86 8.42
N VAL A 152 -9.17 11.15 8.08
CA VAL A 152 -8.44 11.68 6.92
C VAL A 152 -6.94 11.48 7.07
N ALA A 153 -6.37 11.79 8.24
CA ALA A 153 -4.95 11.58 8.50
C ALA A 153 -4.55 10.10 8.35
N CYS A 154 -5.30 9.19 8.96
CA CYS A 154 -5.08 7.75 8.85
C CYS A 154 -5.18 7.27 7.40
N ALA A 155 -6.16 7.74 6.62
CA ALA A 155 -6.31 7.37 5.22
C ALA A 155 -5.16 7.89 4.35
N VAL A 156 -4.71 9.14 4.56
CA VAL A 156 -3.56 9.70 3.85
C VAL A 156 -2.29 8.92 4.17
N VAL A 157 -2.05 8.59 5.45
CA VAL A 157 -0.90 7.79 5.87
C VAL A 157 -0.96 6.38 5.28
N ALA A 158 -2.12 5.71 5.33
CA ALA A 158 -2.32 4.39 4.75
C ALA A 158 -2.10 4.40 3.22
N ALA A 159 -2.61 5.42 2.53
CA ALA A 159 -2.42 5.62 1.10
C ALA A 159 -0.94 5.87 0.75
N ALA A 160 -0.23 6.67 1.55
CA ALA A 160 1.21 6.89 1.37
C ALA A 160 2.01 5.59 1.55
N PHE A 161 1.73 4.81 2.61
CA PHE A 161 2.35 3.49 2.78
C PHE A 161 2.02 2.55 1.63
N ARG A 162 0.78 2.57 1.12
CA ARG A 162 0.38 1.76 -0.03
C ARG A 162 1.17 2.11 -1.28
N TYR A 163 1.32 3.42 -1.56
CA TYR A 163 2.13 3.90 -2.66
C TYR A 163 3.60 3.45 -2.52
N LEU A 164 4.19 3.65 -1.34
CA LEU A 164 5.56 3.23 -1.04
C LEU A 164 5.74 1.71 -1.22
N ALA A 165 4.77 0.90 -0.78
CA ALA A 165 4.81 -0.54 -0.93
C ALA A 165 4.81 -0.97 -2.40
N ILE A 166 3.97 -0.36 -3.25
CA ILE A 166 3.95 -0.61 -4.70
C ILE A 166 5.28 -0.21 -5.32
N LEU A 167 5.80 0.97 -4.96
CA LEU A 167 7.08 1.47 -5.46
C LEU A 167 8.23 0.53 -5.09
N TYR A 168 8.32 0.11 -3.83
CA TYR A 168 9.33 -0.85 -3.40
C TYR A 168 9.16 -2.20 -4.06
N ASN A 169 7.92 -2.67 -4.26
CA ASN A 169 7.69 -3.93 -4.96
C ASN A 169 8.24 -3.88 -6.40
N LYS A 170 8.02 -2.77 -7.13
CA LYS A 170 8.59 -2.57 -8.47
C LYS A 170 10.11 -2.47 -8.45
N TYR A 171 10.67 -1.74 -7.49
CA TYR A 171 12.12 -1.66 -7.30
C TYR A 171 12.77 -3.03 -7.02
N ARG A 172 12.06 -3.90 -6.28
CA ARG A 172 12.54 -5.25 -5.92
C ARG A 172 12.45 -6.25 -7.06
N MET A 173 11.48 -6.09 -7.95
CA MET A 173 11.15 -7.03 -9.04
C MET A 173 11.50 -6.44 -10.41
N ARG A 174 12.75 -6.02 -10.60
CA ARG A 174 13.16 -5.47 -11.90
C ARG A 174 13.17 -6.57 -12.96
N PRO A 175 12.48 -6.39 -14.09
CA PRO A 175 12.32 -7.44 -15.11
C PRO A 175 13.65 -7.83 -15.77
N GLU A 176 14.64 -6.93 -15.79
CA GLU A 176 16.00 -7.22 -16.27
C GLU A 176 16.66 -8.35 -15.44
N GLU A 177 16.49 -8.33 -14.12
CA GLU A 177 17.08 -9.32 -13.21
C GLU A 177 16.32 -10.66 -13.27
N VAL A 178 15.00 -10.62 -13.46
CA VAL A 178 14.17 -11.84 -13.57
C VAL A 178 14.43 -12.58 -14.88
N LYS A 179 14.52 -11.85 -16.01
CA LYS A 179 14.79 -12.45 -17.32
C LYS A 179 16.16 -13.11 -17.39
N ALA A 180 17.18 -12.47 -16.81
CA ALA A 180 18.52 -13.07 -16.71
C ALA A 180 18.48 -14.41 -15.95
N SER A 181 17.69 -14.48 -14.88
CA SER A 181 17.50 -15.74 -14.13
C SER A 181 16.76 -16.82 -14.92
N GLU A 182 15.83 -16.47 -15.81
CA GLU A 182 15.13 -17.42 -16.67
C GLU A 182 16.06 -17.97 -17.76
N GLU A 183 16.86 -17.10 -18.39
CA GLU A 183 17.84 -17.50 -19.40
C GLU A 183 18.90 -18.42 -18.80
N ASP A 184 19.44 -18.08 -17.62
CA ASP A 184 20.39 -18.93 -16.88
C ASP A 184 19.78 -20.30 -16.53
N PHE A 185 18.49 -20.34 -16.16
CA PHE A 185 17.80 -21.59 -15.88
C PHE A 185 17.65 -22.46 -17.14
N ILE A 186 17.26 -21.86 -18.27
CA ILE A 186 17.13 -22.57 -19.55
C ILE A 186 18.48 -23.14 -19.99
N ASP A 187 19.55 -22.37 -19.84
CA ASP A 187 20.90 -22.81 -20.19
C ASP A 187 21.40 -23.93 -19.28
N GLN A 188 21.18 -23.83 -17.96
CA GLN A 188 21.48 -24.91 -17.03
C GLN A 188 20.68 -26.17 -17.32
N PHE A 189 19.41 -26.02 -17.70
CA PHE A 189 18.53 -27.13 -18.05
C PHE A 189 19.00 -27.84 -19.33
N ARG A 190 19.35 -27.08 -20.38
CA ARG A 190 19.93 -27.62 -21.63
C ARG A 190 21.21 -28.40 -21.36
N ARG A 191 22.16 -27.83 -20.62
CA ARG A 191 23.43 -28.51 -20.29
C ARG A 191 23.24 -29.84 -19.56
N ARG A 192 22.26 -29.93 -18.66
CA ARG A 192 21.93 -31.19 -17.97
C ARG A 192 21.39 -32.24 -18.93
N HIS A 193 20.49 -31.86 -19.84
CA HIS A 193 19.95 -32.78 -20.84
C HIS A 193 21.00 -33.25 -21.85
N ASP A 194 21.86 -32.34 -22.33
CA ASP A 194 22.92 -32.68 -23.27
C ASP A 194 23.95 -33.63 -22.66
N SER A 195 24.23 -33.49 -21.35
CA SER A 195 25.15 -34.39 -20.63
C SER A 195 24.59 -35.80 -20.37
N GLN A 196 23.26 -35.98 -20.44
CA GLN A 196 22.59 -37.26 -20.24
C GLN A 196 22.23 -37.95 -21.55
N ALA A 197 22.38 -37.29 -22.69
CA ALA A 197 22.22 -37.94 -23.99
C ALA A 197 23.27 -39.06 -24.10
N PRO A 198 22.88 -40.34 -24.08
CA PRO A 198 23.84 -41.44 -24.12
C PRO A 198 24.62 -41.33 -25.43
N SER A 199 25.94 -41.51 -25.36
CA SER A 199 26.80 -41.67 -26.52
C SER A 199 26.51 -43.03 -27.19
N ASN A 200 25.29 -43.21 -27.69
CA ASN A 200 24.88 -44.34 -28.51
C ASN A 200 25.48 -44.14 -29.90
N GLY A 201 26.77 -44.46 -30.07
CA GLY A 201 27.37 -44.37 -31.39
C GLY A 201 28.88 -44.44 -31.48
N GLN A 202 29.56 -45.20 -30.64
CA GLN A 202 30.90 -45.71 -30.96
C GLN A 202 31.03 -47.16 -30.49
N GLY A 203 30.25 -48.04 -31.14
CA GLY A 203 30.47 -49.47 -31.16
C GLY A 203 30.81 -49.87 -32.58
N SER A 204 32.05 -50.30 -32.73
CA SER A 204 32.80 -50.80 -33.90
C SER A 204 32.05 -51.66 -34.90
#